data_AF-A0A9E3K2G4-F1
#
_entry.id   AF-A0A9E3K2G4-F1
#
_cell.length_a   1.000
_cell.length_b   1.000
_cell.length_c   1.000
_cell.angle_alpha   90.00
_cell.angle_beta   90.00
_cell.angle_gamma   90.00
#
_symmetry.space_group_name_H-M   'P 1'
#
loop_
_entity.id
_entity.type
_entity.pdbx_description
1 polymer ?
#
loop_
_entity_poly.entity_id
_entity_poly.type
_entity_poly.pdbx_seq_one_letter_code
_entity_poly.pdbx_strand_id
1 'polypeptide(L)'
;PVANHLGMTPSKNQVTMYDGRTGEAFERKVTVGYMHMLKLHHLVDDKMHARSTGPYSLVTQQPLGGKAQFGGQRFGEMEVWALEAYGASYVLQEMLTVKSDDVNGRTKVYENLVKGDHVIEAGMPESFNVLVKEIRSLGIDIDLERN
;
A
#
# COMPACT_ATOMS: atom_id res chain seq x y z
N PRO A 1 22.88 7.56 46.71
CA PRO A 1 22.38 7.32 45.34
C PRO A 1 21.00 6.66 45.34
N VAL A 2 20.11 7.07 44.42
CA VAL A 2 18.71 6.62 44.32
C VAL A 2 18.58 5.09 44.31
N ALA A 3 19.55 4.38 43.74
CA ALA A 3 19.64 2.91 43.72
C ALA A 3 19.67 2.27 45.13
N ASN A 4 20.34 2.88 46.11
CA ASN A 4 20.39 2.34 47.48
C ASN A 4 19.06 2.53 48.22
N HIS A 5 18.33 3.62 47.93
CA HIS A 5 17.02 3.90 48.50
C HIS A 5 15.94 2.96 47.93
N LEU A 6 16.09 2.55 46.67
CA LEU A 6 15.23 1.57 45.99
C LEU A 6 15.61 0.11 46.27
N GLY A 7 16.62 -0.15 47.09
CA GLY A 7 17.06 -1.50 47.47
C GLY A 7 17.61 -2.34 46.30
N MET A 8 18.20 -1.68 45.31
CA MET A 8 18.84 -2.33 44.16
C MET A 8 20.22 -2.85 44.56
N THR A 9 20.52 -4.11 44.23
CA THR A 9 21.85 -4.74 44.46
C THR A 9 22.41 -5.23 43.13
N PRO A 10 23.71 -5.53 43.00
CA PRO A 10 24.27 -6.09 41.77
C PRO A 10 23.56 -7.37 41.27
N SER A 11 22.93 -8.11 42.20
CA SER A 11 22.13 -9.31 41.94
C SER A 11 20.62 -9.06 41.80
N LYS A 12 20.14 -7.82 42.03
CA LYS A 12 18.71 -7.47 42.07
C LYS A 12 18.44 -6.13 41.39
N ASN A 13 17.99 -6.22 40.14
CA ASN A 13 17.64 -5.08 39.30
C ASN A 13 16.12 -4.85 39.19
N GLN A 14 15.35 -5.37 40.15
CA GLN A 14 13.89 -5.27 40.18
C GLN A 14 13.41 -4.31 41.27
N VAL A 15 12.51 -3.40 40.90
CA VAL A 15 11.94 -2.37 41.78
C VAL A 15 10.41 -2.37 41.71
N THR A 16 9.75 -1.87 42.76
CA THR A 16 8.31 -1.61 42.73
C THR A 16 8.07 -0.33 41.93
N MET A 17 7.42 -0.46 40.79
CA MET A 17 7.00 0.67 39.96
C MET A 17 5.55 1.07 40.33
N TYR A 18 5.17 2.29 40.00
CA TYR A 18 3.81 2.81 40.20
C TYR A 18 3.25 3.26 38.84
N ASP A 19 1.95 3.04 38.59
CA ASP A 19 1.30 3.53 37.36
C ASP A 19 1.22 5.07 37.41
N GLY A 20 1.77 5.73 36.40
CA GLY A 20 1.78 7.19 36.29
C GLY A 20 0.40 7.82 36.09
N ARG A 21 -0.65 7.04 35.81
CA ARG A 21 -2.03 7.53 35.66
C ARG A 21 -2.84 7.42 36.95
N THR A 22 -2.69 6.34 37.71
CA THR A 22 -3.52 6.04 38.89
C THR A 22 -2.78 6.22 40.22
N GLY A 23 -1.45 6.14 40.22
CA GLY A 23 -0.63 6.18 41.43
C GLY A 23 -0.55 4.85 42.19
N GLU A 24 -1.22 3.80 41.72
CA GLU A 24 -1.18 2.47 42.35
C GLU A 24 0.12 1.72 42.01
N ALA A 25 0.57 0.85 42.93
CA ALA A 25 1.75 0.02 42.71
C ALA A 25 1.44 -1.14 41.76
N PHE A 26 2.38 -1.48 40.87
CA PHE A 26 2.26 -2.70 40.06
C PHE A 26 2.31 -3.95 40.96
N GLU A 27 1.50 -4.96 40.66
CA GLU A 27 1.39 -6.21 41.44
C GLU A 27 2.72 -6.97 41.56
N ARG A 28 3.59 -6.86 40.54
CA ARG A 28 4.89 -7.53 40.47
C ARG A 28 6.00 -6.51 40.30
N LYS A 29 7.17 -6.85 40.86
CA LYS A 29 8.38 -6.02 40.69
C LYS A 29 8.83 -6.04 39.24
N VAL A 30 9.23 -4.89 38.72
CA VAL A 30 9.63 -4.69 37.34
C VAL A 30 11.14 -4.53 37.26
N THR A 31 11.77 -5.18 36.27
CA THR A 31 13.21 -5.00 36.00
C THR A 31 13.43 -3.65 35.33
N VAL A 32 14.26 -2.81 35.94
CA VAL A 32 14.58 -1.47 35.42
C VAL A 32 16.09 -1.37 35.29
N GLY A 33 16.56 -0.76 34.21
CA GLY A 33 17.97 -0.56 33.96
C GLY A 33 18.20 0.42 32.82
N TYR A 34 19.47 0.71 32.59
CA TYR A 34 19.90 1.56 31.49
C TYR A 34 20.20 0.69 30.27
N MET A 35 19.42 0.87 29.21
CA MET A 35 19.69 0.27 27.90
C MET A 35 20.15 1.37 26.95
N HIS A 36 21.24 1.11 26.23
CA HIS A 36 21.64 1.98 25.13
C HIS A 36 20.75 1.68 23.92
N MET A 37 19.94 2.67 23.52
CA MET A 37 18.98 2.54 22.41
C MET A 37 19.55 3.22 21.17
N LEU A 38 19.46 2.53 20.02
CA LEU A 38 19.81 3.09 18.72
C LEU A 38 18.56 3.44 17.92
N LYS A 39 18.55 4.65 17.33
CA LYS A 39 17.54 5.05 16.36
C LYS A 39 18.05 4.71 14.96
N LEU A 40 17.38 3.78 14.28
CA LEU A 40 17.71 3.42 12.89
C LEU A 40 17.24 4.52 11.93
N HIS A 41 17.86 4.59 10.76
CA HIS A 41 17.51 5.54 9.70
C HIS A 41 16.12 5.30 9.07
N HIS A 42 15.42 4.23 9.45
CA HIS A 42 14.11 3.89 8.90
C HIS A 42 13.00 4.75 9.52
N LEU A 43 12.95 6.02 9.14
CA LEU A 43 11.93 6.96 9.59
C LEU A 43 10.63 6.74 8.82
N VAL A 44 9.50 6.91 9.51
CA VAL A 44 8.16 6.79 8.92
C VAL A 44 7.92 7.88 7.87
N ASP A 45 8.41 9.09 8.11
CA ASP A 45 8.26 10.24 7.21
C ASP A 45 8.85 9.97 5.82
N ASP A 46 9.96 9.22 5.77
CA ASP A 46 10.60 8.81 4.52
C ASP A 46 9.82 7.71 3.80
N LYS A 47 9.05 6.89 4.53
CA LYS A 47 8.31 5.74 4.01
C LYS A 47 6.88 6.05 3.61
N MET A 48 6.26 7.08 4.19
CA MET A 48 4.90 7.46 3.87
C MET A 48 4.80 7.92 2.40
N HIS A 49 3.86 7.34 1.66
CA HIS A 49 3.57 7.69 0.26
C HIS A 49 2.10 7.40 -0.04
N ALA A 50 1.45 8.32 -0.75
CA ALA A 50 0.06 8.20 -1.17
C ALA A 50 -0.12 8.83 -2.55
N ARG A 51 -1.02 8.27 -3.34
CA ARG A 51 -1.33 8.74 -4.70
C ARG A 51 -2.83 8.62 -4.96
N SER A 52 -3.41 9.66 -5.52
CA SER A 52 -4.76 9.64 -6.12
C SER A 52 -4.66 9.58 -7.65
N THR A 53 -4.15 10.64 -8.27
CA THR A 53 -3.82 10.73 -9.71
C THR A 53 -2.37 11.20 -9.88
N GLY A 54 -1.79 11.06 -11.06
CA GLY A 54 -0.39 11.39 -11.27
C GLY A 54 0.11 11.06 -12.67
N PRO A 55 1.43 11.03 -12.89
CA PRO A 55 1.99 10.70 -14.19
C PRO A 55 1.82 9.22 -14.54
N TYR A 56 1.78 8.96 -15.85
CA TYR A 56 1.60 7.64 -16.46
C TYR A 56 2.72 7.37 -17.47
N SER A 57 3.01 6.09 -17.68
CA SER A 57 3.94 5.61 -18.69
C SER A 57 3.44 5.95 -20.10
N LEU A 58 4.36 6.37 -20.98
CA LEU A 58 4.04 6.66 -22.38
C LEU A 58 3.51 5.43 -23.12
N VAL A 59 4.14 4.26 -22.87
CA VAL A 59 3.90 3.04 -23.65
C VAL A 59 2.70 2.28 -23.12
N THR A 60 2.72 1.93 -21.83
CA THR A 60 1.71 1.07 -21.21
C THR A 60 0.55 1.83 -20.61
N GLN A 61 0.61 3.17 -20.55
CA GLN A 61 -0.40 4.02 -19.91
C GLN A 61 -0.67 3.72 -18.42
N GLN A 62 0.17 2.89 -17.79
CA GLN A 62 0.10 2.56 -16.36
C GLN A 62 0.72 3.66 -15.48
N PRO A 63 0.29 3.79 -14.22
CA PRO A 63 0.95 4.61 -13.21
C PRO A 63 2.47 4.38 -13.17
N LEU A 64 3.26 5.45 -13.13
CA LEU A 64 4.71 5.33 -12.90
C LEU A 64 5.02 4.68 -11.54
N GLY A 65 6.22 4.15 -11.37
CA GLY A 65 6.67 3.51 -10.13
C GLY A 65 7.45 4.45 -9.21
N GLY A 66 7.32 4.24 -7.90
CA GLY A 66 8.19 4.84 -6.88
C GLY A 66 7.75 6.22 -6.35
N LYS A 67 8.10 6.50 -5.09
CA LYS A 67 7.72 7.72 -4.36
C LYS A 67 8.19 9.00 -5.08
N ALA A 68 9.39 8.98 -5.66
CA ALA A 68 9.99 10.14 -6.32
C ALA A 68 9.21 10.62 -7.56
N GLN A 69 8.51 9.71 -8.24
CA GLN A 69 7.72 10.02 -9.45
C GLN A 69 6.22 10.13 -9.13
N PHE A 70 5.87 10.24 -7.85
CA PHE A 70 4.48 10.15 -7.39
C PHE A 70 3.78 8.89 -7.93
N GLY A 71 4.50 7.77 -7.85
CA GLY A 71 4.13 6.51 -8.47
C GLY A 71 2.97 5.79 -7.80
N GLY A 72 2.33 4.89 -8.54
CA GLY A 72 1.30 3.99 -8.01
C GLY A 72 1.90 2.81 -7.25
N GLN A 73 1.06 2.15 -6.46
CA GLN A 73 1.42 0.86 -5.86
C GLN A 73 1.29 -0.23 -6.91
N ARG A 74 2.23 -1.20 -6.90
CA ARG A 74 2.10 -2.39 -7.71
C ARG A 74 1.02 -3.29 -7.11
N PHE A 75 0.00 -3.57 -7.90
CA PHE A 75 -0.98 -4.64 -7.65
C PHE A 75 -0.58 -5.82 -8.54
N GLY A 76 -0.08 -6.88 -7.93
CA GLY A 76 0.50 -8.03 -8.62
C GLY A 76 -0.43 -9.24 -8.66
N GLU A 77 0.12 -10.33 -9.18
CA GLU A 77 -0.59 -11.60 -9.36
C GLU A 77 -1.13 -12.18 -8.04
N MET A 78 -0.35 -12.09 -6.96
CA MET A 78 -0.79 -12.58 -5.65
C MET A 78 -1.97 -11.77 -5.08
N GLU A 79 -1.99 -10.46 -5.31
CA GLU A 79 -3.12 -9.62 -4.89
C GLU A 79 -4.36 -9.85 -5.76
N VAL A 80 -4.19 -10.16 -7.05
CA VAL A 80 -5.28 -10.61 -7.93
C VAL A 80 -5.90 -11.89 -7.39
N TRP A 81 -5.10 -12.91 -7.08
CA TRP A 81 -5.60 -14.17 -6.51
C TRP A 81 -6.37 -13.95 -5.21
N ALA A 82 -5.91 -13.02 -4.37
CA ALA A 82 -6.62 -12.68 -3.15
C ALA A 82 -8.03 -12.16 -3.45
N LEU A 83 -8.20 -11.23 -4.40
CA LEU A 83 -9.52 -10.71 -4.77
C LEU A 83 -10.41 -11.76 -5.45
N GLU A 84 -9.83 -12.62 -6.27
CA GLU A 84 -10.54 -13.74 -6.91
C GLU A 84 -11.07 -14.73 -5.86
N ALA A 85 -10.28 -15.07 -4.85
CA ALA A 85 -10.68 -15.96 -3.78
C ALA A 85 -11.86 -15.41 -2.95
N TYR A 86 -11.94 -14.08 -2.78
CA TYR A 86 -13.08 -13.42 -2.14
C TYR A 86 -14.29 -13.26 -3.07
N GLY A 87 -14.16 -13.52 -4.38
CA GLY A 87 -15.21 -13.27 -5.36
C GLY A 87 -15.45 -11.78 -5.63
N ALA A 88 -14.46 -10.92 -5.38
CA ALA A 88 -14.58 -9.46 -5.52
C ALA A 88 -14.37 -9.01 -6.98
N SER A 89 -15.18 -9.51 -7.91
CA SER A 89 -15.02 -9.31 -9.36
C SER A 89 -15.04 -7.85 -9.80
N TYR A 90 -15.94 -7.03 -9.26
CA TYR A 90 -16.01 -5.60 -9.59
C TYR A 90 -14.80 -4.82 -9.10
N VAL A 91 -14.27 -5.14 -7.91
CA VAL A 91 -13.06 -4.50 -7.37
C VAL A 91 -11.85 -4.88 -8.23
N LEU A 92 -11.75 -6.16 -8.59
CA LEU A 92 -10.69 -6.63 -9.47
C LEU A 92 -10.75 -5.95 -10.85
N GLN A 93 -11.94 -5.87 -11.45
CA GLN A 93 -12.13 -5.18 -12.73
C GLN A 93 -11.74 -3.71 -12.62
N GLU A 94 -12.12 -3.02 -11.55
CA GLU A 94 -11.76 -1.62 -11.32
C GLU A 94 -10.24 -1.43 -11.20
N MET A 95 -9.56 -2.32 -10.45
CA MET A 95 -8.10 -2.30 -10.28
C MET A 95 -7.34 -2.55 -11.59
N LEU A 96 -7.83 -3.48 -12.42
CA LEU A 96 -7.17 -3.86 -13.68
C LEU A 96 -7.47 -2.90 -14.85
N THR A 97 -8.51 -2.09 -14.77
CA THR A 97 -8.95 -1.20 -15.87
C THR A 97 -8.79 0.28 -15.50
N VAL A 98 -9.83 0.87 -14.92
CA VAL A 98 -9.97 2.32 -14.69
C VAL A 98 -8.97 2.90 -13.68
N LYS A 99 -8.42 2.08 -12.76
CA LYS A 99 -7.35 2.48 -11.84
C LYS A 99 -5.93 2.22 -12.39
N SER A 100 -5.81 1.60 -13.56
CA SER A 100 -4.55 1.24 -14.17
C SER A 100 -4.36 1.96 -15.52
N ASP A 101 -4.76 1.32 -16.63
CA ASP A 101 -4.34 1.66 -17.99
C ASP A 101 -5.50 1.93 -18.96
N ASP A 102 -6.76 1.93 -18.50
CA ASP A 102 -7.88 2.42 -19.31
C ASP A 102 -7.91 3.96 -19.31
N VAL A 103 -7.35 4.55 -20.38
CA VAL A 103 -7.20 6.00 -20.54
C VAL A 103 -8.55 6.72 -20.57
N ASN A 104 -9.55 6.12 -21.20
CA ASN A 104 -10.87 6.72 -21.33
C ASN A 104 -11.70 6.51 -20.05
N GLY A 105 -11.68 5.29 -19.53
CA GLY A 105 -12.40 4.90 -18.32
C GLY A 105 -11.94 5.69 -17.09
N ARG A 106 -10.64 5.90 -16.90
CA ARG A 106 -10.11 6.66 -15.74
C ARG A 106 -10.59 8.11 -15.70
N THR A 107 -10.67 8.76 -16.87
CA THR A 107 -11.12 10.16 -16.99
C THR A 107 -12.60 10.26 -16.66
N LYS A 108 -13.43 9.36 -17.22
CA LYS A 108 -14.86 9.29 -16.92
C LYS A 108 -15.14 9.02 -15.45
N VAL A 109 -14.44 8.06 -14.85
CA VAL A 109 -14.59 7.72 -13.42
C VAL A 109 -14.24 8.93 -12.55
N TYR A 110 -13.18 9.67 -12.89
CA TYR A 110 -12.85 10.90 -12.17
C TYR A 110 -13.95 11.96 -12.26
N GLU A 111 -14.49 12.20 -13.46
CA GLU A 111 -15.60 13.14 -13.64
C GLU A 111 -16.87 12.72 -12.90
N ASN A 112 -17.21 11.43 -12.92
CA ASN A 112 -18.36 10.87 -12.22
C ASN A 112 -18.22 11.05 -10.70
N LEU A 113 -17.03 10.73 -10.15
CA LEU A 113 -16.73 10.92 -8.73
C LEU A 113 -16.89 12.38 -8.29
N VAL A 114 -16.46 13.34 -9.12
CA VAL A 114 -16.63 14.77 -8.84
C VAL A 114 -18.10 15.19 -8.89
N LYS A 115 -18.91 14.58 -9.76
CA LYS A 115 -20.36 14.83 -9.86
C LYS A 115 -21.18 14.14 -8.76
N GLY A 116 -20.58 13.21 -8.00
CA GLY A 116 -21.26 12.41 -6.98
C GLY A 116 -21.90 11.13 -7.52
N ASP A 117 -21.64 10.79 -8.78
CA ASP A 117 -22.09 9.54 -9.41
C ASP A 117 -21.00 8.47 -9.30
N HIS A 118 -21.35 7.28 -8.84
CA HIS A 118 -20.39 6.17 -8.65
C HIS A 118 -20.47 5.12 -9.77
N VAL A 119 -20.71 5.56 -11.01
CA VAL A 119 -20.79 4.67 -12.17
C VAL A 119 -19.39 4.41 -12.73
N ILE A 120 -19.05 3.13 -12.87
CA ILE A 120 -17.78 2.67 -13.46
C ILE A 120 -18.09 2.01 -14.81
N GLU A 121 -17.61 2.64 -15.88
CA GLU A 121 -17.60 2.05 -17.22
C GLU A 121 -16.17 1.58 -17.53
N ALA A 122 -15.95 0.27 -17.41
CA ALA A 122 -14.66 -0.34 -17.75
C ALA A 122 -14.59 -0.64 -19.25
N GLY A 123 -13.55 -0.14 -19.91
CA GLY A 123 -13.21 -0.43 -21.29
C GLY A 123 -12.13 -1.51 -21.43
N MET A 124 -11.45 -1.51 -22.57
CA MET A 124 -10.33 -2.41 -22.85
C MET A 124 -9.02 -1.80 -22.32
N PRO A 125 -8.23 -2.55 -21.53
CA PRO A 125 -6.90 -2.13 -21.08
C PRO A 125 -5.93 -1.82 -22.24
N GLU A 126 -5.13 -0.77 -22.10
CA GLU A 126 -4.09 -0.47 -23.10
C GLU A 126 -2.98 -1.53 -23.12
N SER A 127 -2.69 -2.18 -21.99
CA SER A 127 -1.75 -3.32 -21.96
C SER A 127 -2.18 -4.45 -22.90
N PHE A 128 -3.48 -4.73 -23.00
CA PHE A 128 -4.00 -5.73 -23.92
C PHE A 128 -3.91 -5.27 -25.38
N ASN A 129 -4.19 -3.99 -25.66
CA ASN A 129 -4.00 -3.41 -26.99
C ASN A 129 -2.54 -3.49 -27.46
N VAL A 130 -1.59 -3.21 -26.56
CA VAL A 130 -0.15 -3.33 -26.85
C VAL A 130 0.19 -4.79 -27.18
N LEU A 131 -0.28 -5.75 -26.38
CA LEU A 131 -0.07 -7.18 -26.62
C LEU A 131 -0.56 -7.62 -28.01
N VAL A 132 -1.77 -7.22 -28.41
CA VAL A 132 -2.33 -7.55 -29.73
C VAL A 132 -1.45 -6.99 -30.85
N LYS A 133 -0.97 -5.74 -30.71
CA LYS A 133 -0.08 -5.12 -31.70
C LYS A 133 1.29 -5.80 -31.76
N GLU A 134 1.84 -6.20 -30.61
CA GLU A 134 3.10 -6.95 -30.54
C GLU A 134 2.98 -8.30 -31.24
N ILE A 135 1.90 -9.06 -31.02
CA ILE A 135 1.66 -10.34 -31.70
C ILE A 135 1.54 -10.14 -33.22
N ARG A 136 0.78 -9.13 -33.67
CA ARG A 136 0.67 -8.79 -35.09
C ARG A 136 2.00 -8.41 -35.73
N SER A 137 2.88 -7.74 -34.99
CA SER A 137 4.22 -7.37 -35.47
C SER A 137 5.10 -8.59 -35.80
N LEU A 138 4.81 -9.75 -35.21
CA LEU A 138 5.50 -11.02 -35.50
C LEU A 138 4.98 -11.70 -36.78
N GLY A 139 3.99 -11.13 -37.46
CA GLY A 139 3.33 -11.72 -38.62
C GLY A 139 2.27 -12.76 -38.27
N ILE A 140 1.82 -12.79 -37.01
CA ILE A 140 0.73 -13.65 -36.54
C ILE A 140 -0.57 -12.86 -36.62
N ASP A 141 -1.55 -13.38 -37.35
CA ASP A 141 -2.88 -12.78 -37.42
C ASP A 141 -3.70 -13.14 -36.18
N ILE A 142 -4.24 -12.12 -35.51
CA ILE A 142 -5.05 -12.25 -34.31
C ILE A 142 -6.12 -11.17 -34.36
N ASP A 143 -7.38 -11.57 -34.26
CA ASP A 143 -8.53 -10.68 -34.23
C ASP A 143 -9.50 -11.08 -33.12
N LEU A 144 -10.26 -10.09 -32.66
CA LEU A 144 -11.32 -10.28 -31.68
C LEU A 144 -12.63 -10.55 -32.42
N GLU A 145 -13.10 -11.79 -32.41
CA GLU A 145 -14.47 -12.09 -32.85
C GLU A 145 -15.46 -11.46 -31.86
N ARG A 146 -16.28 -10.53 -32.36
CA ARG A 146 -17.41 -9.98 -31.60
C ARG A 146 -18.65 -10.81 -31.90
N ASN A 147 -19.20 -11.43 -30.87
CA ASN A 147 -20.54 -12.01 -30.88
C ASN A 147 -21.62 -10.92 -30.79
#